data_AF-A0A9P7C2J0-F1
#
_entry.id   AF-A0A9P7C2J0-F1
#
_cell.length_a   1.000
_cell.length_b   1.000
_cell.length_c   1.000
_cell.angle_alpha   90.00
_cell.angle_beta   90.00
_cell.angle_gamma   90.00
#
_symmetry.space_group_name_H-M   'P 1'
#
loop_
_entity.id
_entity.type
_entity.pdbx_description
1 polymer ?
#
loop_
_entity_poly.entity_id
_entity_poly.type
_entity_poly.pdbx_seq_one_letter_code
_entity_poly.pdbx_strand_id
1 'polypeptide(L)'
;MSIEDVKKHLDEIIDGALEKTKAKQAKGRIVLERGFATVPLPGIDVPFHSSFLLSGVSPFRTFLAKKFDPSDIDVSQLSAKYIPNLTAIPFSTDKSYVEDVYKLTSSPRLSEVLENWSPEKYVTPAQQQHLGYILLIELLAYQFASPVRWIETQDQLFKNYQVERLIEVGPSPTLSGMAVRTLNLKYQAYDNALSNRRQNLSISKDAKEIYYEFENVEEEAPSVETASAASATPAAPVAAVASAPVPVAAAAPAAAGPAAAVSDVPVTATEILHAVIAQKLKKSIDEVPMSKAIKDLVGGKSTLQNEILGDLQKEFNNGVPEKSEETPLEELGSALNNGFSGTLGKHSSTLVAKMIGAKMPGGFTLNSAKTYLSNSYGLGSGRTEGALLVAITMEPASRLASEAEAKAWLDTVAQTYAKKAGITLSAPGSAKNLMP
;
A
#
# COMPACT_ATOMS: atom_id res chain seq x y z
N MET A 1 35.83 10.31 -17.10
CA MET A 1 35.59 10.68 -18.50
C MET A 1 35.76 12.18 -18.61
N SER A 2 36.39 12.67 -19.68
CA SER A 2 36.40 14.11 -19.96
C SER A 2 35.01 14.59 -20.37
N ILE A 3 34.77 15.90 -20.34
CA ILE A 3 33.51 16.48 -20.82
C ILE A 3 33.33 16.20 -22.31
N GLU A 4 34.41 16.22 -23.09
CA GLU A 4 34.39 15.86 -24.51
C GLU A 4 33.96 14.41 -24.73
N ASP A 5 34.46 13.46 -23.92
CA ASP A 5 34.08 12.04 -24.03
C ASP A 5 32.61 11.81 -23.69
N VAL A 6 32.09 12.51 -22.67
CA VAL A 6 30.67 12.44 -22.29
C VAL A 6 29.79 12.98 -23.41
N LYS A 7 30.19 14.11 -24.01
CA LYS A 7 29.45 14.73 -25.10
C LYS A 7 29.38 13.80 -26.32
N LYS A 8 30.52 13.19 -26.69
CA LYS A 8 30.59 12.24 -27.79
C LYS A 8 29.68 11.02 -27.55
N HIS A 9 29.71 10.44 -26.35
CA HIS A 9 28.80 9.33 -26.02
C HIS A 9 27.33 9.75 -26.06
N LEU A 10 26.99 10.96 -25.61
CA LEU A 10 25.64 11.48 -25.71
C LEU A 10 25.20 11.64 -27.17
N ASP A 11 26.06 12.20 -28.02
CA ASP A 11 25.79 12.35 -29.46
C ASP A 11 25.54 10.98 -30.11
N GLU A 12 26.36 9.96 -29.81
CA GLU A 12 26.17 8.59 -30.30
C GLU A 12 24.83 7.98 -29.84
N ILE A 13 24.42 8.21 -28.59
CA ILE A 13 23.12 7.75 -28.06
C ILE A 13 21.97 8.48 -28.78
N ILE A 14 22.08 9.78 -28.99
CA ILE A 14 21.08 10.61 -29.66
C ILE A 14 20.92 10.16 -31.12
N ASP A 15 22.02 9.98 -31.84
CA ASP A 15 22.03 9.50 -33.22
C ASP A 15 21.41 8.10 -33.32
N GLY A 16 21.76 7.20 -32.41
CA GLY A 16 21.16 5.87 -32.32
C GLY A 16 19.65 5.91 -32.05
N ALA A 17 19.18 6.84 -31.21
CA ALA A 17 17.75 7.05 -30.98
C ALA A 17 17.04 7.65 -32.19
N LEU A 18 17.69 8.57 -32.92
CA LEU A 18 17.19 9.20 -34.13
C LEU A 18 16.99 8.16 -35.23
N GLU A 19 17.97 7.29 -35.47
CA GLU A 19 17.89 6.23 -36.48
C GLU A 19 16.76 5.23 -36.16
N LYS A 20 16.63 4.81 -34.89
CA LYS A 20 15.49 3.99 -34.44
C LYS A 20 14.15 4.68 -34.70
N THR A 21 14.08 5.99 -34.48
CA THR A 21 12.86 6.78 -34.68
C THR A 21 12.52 6.89 -36.18
N LYS A 22 13.50 7.15 -37.05
CA LYS A 22 13.33 7.15 -38.52
C LYS A 22 12.83 5.79 -39.01
N ALA A 23 13.39 4.69 -38.49
CA ALA A 23 12.95 3.34 -38.83
C ALA A 23 11.50 3.05 -38.39
N LYS A 24 11.08 3.57 -37.23
CA LYS A 24 9.67 3.51 -36.79
C LYS A 24 8.76 4.37 -37.67
N GLN A 25 9.20 5.56 -38.07
CA GLN A 25 8.46 6.46 -38.97
C GLN A 25 8.22 5.84 -40.36
N ALA A 26 9.19 5.06 -40.87
CA ALA A 26 9.04 4.36 -42.15
C ALA A 26 7.89 3.33 -42.14
N LYS A 27 7.43 2.90 -40.96
CA LYS A 27 6.31 1.96 -40.77
C LYS A 27 4.95 2.65 -40.57
N GLY A 28 4.90 3.99 -40.65
CA GLY A 28 3.68 4.78 -40.49
C GLY A 28 3.80 5.85 -39.40
N ARG A 29 2.67 6.20 -38.76
CA ARG A 29 2.65 7.21 -37.69
C ARG A 29 3.42 6.71 -36.48
N ILE A 30 4.36 7.52 -35.98
CA ILE A 30 5.11 7.22 -34.75
C ILE A 30 4.12 7.18 -33.58
N VAL A 31 4.01 6.00 -32.96
CA VAL A 31 3.28 5.84 -31.71
C VAL A 31 4.22 6.21 -30.57
N LEU A 32 3.83 7.21 -29.78
CA LEU A 32 4.61 7.64 -28.62
C LEU A 32 4.51 6.57 -27.52
N GLU A 33 5.66 6.08 -27.08
CA GLU A 33 5.79 5.10 -26.00
C GLU A 33 6.18 5.80 -24.70
N ARG A 34 5.83 5.20 -23.56
CA ARG A 34 6.24 5.70 -22.25
C ARG A 34 7.76 5.53 -22.10
N GLY A 35 8.46 6.63 -21.84
CA GLY A 35 9.89 6.66 -21.58
C GLY A 35 10.22 6.94 -20.12
N PHE A 36 11.51 7.03 -19.83
CA PHE A 36 12.01 7.40 -18.49
C PHE A 36 11.64 8.85 -18.10
N ALA A 37 11.63 9.75 -19.08
CA ALA A 37 11.32 11.17 -18.88
C ALA A 37 10.02 11.61 -19.60
N THR A 38 9.34 10.70 -20.30
CA THR A 38 8.17 11.02 -21.12
C THR A 38 7.00 10.10 -20.79
N VAL A 39 5.83 10.68 -20.57
CA VAL A 39 4.58 9.92 -20.41
C VAL A 39 3.62 10.41 -21.50
N PRO A 40 3.44 9.66 -22.59
CA PRO A 40 2.46 10.02 -23.60
C PRO A 40 1.05 9.90 -23.01
N LEU A 41 0.18 10.85 -23.36
CA LEU A 41 -1.23 10.85 -22.98
C LEU A 41 -2.06 10.50 -24.21
N PRO A 42 -2.44 9.22 -24.40
CA PRO A 42 -3.16 8.79 -25.60
C PRO A 42 -4.54 9.47 -25.68
N GLY A 43 -4.89 10.00 -26.85
CA GLY A 43 -6.18 10.65 -27.09
C GLY A 43 -6.26 12.13 -26.68
N ILE A 44 -5.16 12.72 -26.22
CA ILE A 44 -5.08 14.15 -25.90
C ILE A 44 -4.17 14.83 -26.93
N ASP A 45 -4.77 15.43 -27.96
CA ASP A 45 -4.05 16.09 -29.08
C ASP A 45 -3.66 17.54 -28.78
N VAL A 46 -4.19 18.12 -27.70
CA VAL A 46 -3.83 19.47 -27.24
C VAL A 46 -2.91 19.32 -26.03
N PRO A 47 -1.61 19.63 -26.14
CA PRO A 47 -0.74 19.62 -24.97
C PRO A 47 -1.26 20.67 -23.98
N PHE A 48 -1.73 20.22 -22.83
CA PHE A 48 -1.95 21.09 -21.68
C PHE A 48 -0.66 21.88 -21.43
N HIS A 49 -0.77 23.17 -21.07
CA HIS A 49 0.40 23.98 -20.71
C HIS A 49 1.36 24.25 -21.89
N SER A 50 0.82 24.46 -23.09
CA SER A 50 1.58 24.72 -24.33
C SER A 50 1.41 26.13 -24.85
N SER A 51 2.46 26.64 -25.52
CA SER A 51 2.42 27.93 -26.23
C SER A 51 1.34 27.98 -27.32
N PHE A 52 0.88 26.83 -27.80
CA PHE A 52 -0.28 26.75 -28.70
C PHE A 52 -1.56 27.34 -28.09
N LEU A 53 -1.67 27.35 -26.76
CA LEU A 53 -2.80 27.89 -26.02
C LEU A 53 -2.66 29.38 -25.66
N LEU A 54 -1.61 30.06 -26.13
CA LEU A 54 -1.35 31.48 -25.80
C LEU A 54 -2.50 32.41 -26.20
N SER A 55 -3.18 32.12 -27.31
CA SER A 55 -4.36 32.89 -27.74
C SER A 55 -5.52 32.82 -26.74
N GLY A 56 -5.59 31.76 -25.93
CA GLY A 56 -6.58 31.56 -24.88
C GLY A 56 -6.27 32.29 -23.57
N VAL A 57 -5.06 32.82 -23.39
CA VAL A 57 -4.64 33.51 -22.15
C VAL A 57 -5.49 34.77 -21.90
N SER A 58 -5.77 35.57 -22.93
CA SER A 58 -6.55 36.81 -22.76
C SER A 58 -8.02 36.56 -22.40
N PRO A 59 -8.75 35.67 -23.10
CA PRO A 59 -10.08 35.23 -22.66
C PRO A 59 -10.09 34.63 -21.24
N PHE A 60 -9.10 33.79 -20.92
CA PHE A 60 -9.03 33.13 -19.61
C PHE A 60 -8.73 34.13 -18.48
N ARG A 61 -7.82 35.10 -18.70
CA ARG A 61 -7.60 36.23 -17.80
C ARG A 61 -8.89 36.98 -17.50
N THR A 62 -9.67 37.29 -18.54
CA THR A 62 -10.95 38.01 -18.39
C THR A 62 -11.94 37.19 -17.56
N PHE A 63 -11.96 35.88 -17.76
CA PHE A 63 -12.76 34.96 -16.94
C PHE A 63 -12.31 34.96 -15.48
N LEU A 64 -11.01 34.84 -15.21
CA LEU A 64 -10.45 34.87 -13.86
C LEU A 64 -10.76 36.20 -13.15
N ALA A 65 -10.57 37.33 -13.83
CA ALA A 65 -10.85 38.66 -13.28
C ALA A 65 -12.34 38.87 -12.95
N LYS A 66 -13.25 38.20 -13.67
CA LYS A 66 -14.69 38.21 -13.36
C LYS A 66 -15.05 37.30 -12.18
N LYS A 67 -14.24 36.26 -11.91
CA LYS A 67 -14.51 35.25 -10.88
C LYS A 67 -13.87 35.56 -9.54
N PHE A 68 -12.75 36.26 -9.55
CA PHE A 68 -12.04 36.68 -8.33
C PHE A 68 -12.26 38.16 -8.08
N ASP A 69 -12.89 38.48 -6.95
CA ASP A 69 -12.88 39.83 -6.43
C ASP A 69 -11.51 40.11 -5.77
N PRO A 70 -10.90 41.29 -5.98
CA PRO A 70 -9.67 41.67 -5.29
C PRO A 70 -9.72 41.56 -3.75
N SER A 71 -10.91 41.65 -3.15
CA SER A 71 -11.12 41.52 -1.70
C SER A 71 -11.15 40.07 -1.20
N ASP A 72 -11.42 39.09 -2.07
CA ASP A 72 -11.47 37.67 -1.71
C ASP A 72 -10.07 37.02 -1.62
N ILE A 73 -9.05 37.70 -2.11
CA ILE A 73 -7.68 37.21 -2.12
C ILE A 73 -6.96 37.74 -0.88
N ASP A 74 -6.29 36.88 -0.12
CA ASP A 74 -5.41 37.33 0.96
C ASP A 74 -3.95 37.22 0.49
N VAL A 75 -3.38 38.34 0.06
CA VAL A 75 -1.99 38.38 -0.42
C VAL A 75 -1.00 37.94 0.65
N SER A 76 -1.29 38.18 1.94
CA SER A 76 -0.42 37.75 3.04
C SER A 76 -0.36 36.22 3.17
N GLN A 77 -1.44 35.52 2.83
CA GLN A 77 -1.47 34.05 2.81
C GLN A 77 -0.84 33.45 1.55
N LEU A 78 -0.66 34.24 0.49
CA LEU A 78 0.05 33.81 -0.71
C LEU A 78 1.56 33.98 -0.55
N SER A 79 1.99 35.12 -0.01
CA SER A 79 3.41 35.46 0.17
C SER A 79 4.19 34.35 0.86
N ALA A 80 5.23 33.87 0.20
CA ALA A 80 6.10 32.78 0.62
C ALA A 80 5.42 31.42 0.91
N LYS A 81 4.11 31.25 0.64
CA LYS A 81 3.38 29.98 0.86
C LYS A 81 2.85 29.39 -0.43
N TYR A 82 2.38 30.23 -1.35
CA TYR A 82 1.95 29.80 -2.67
C TYR A 82 3.17 29.72 -3.60
N ILE A 83 3.35 28.57 -4.27
CA ILE A 83 4.38 28.37 -5.29
C ILE A 83 3.68 28.16 -6.63
N PRO A 84 3.65 29.18 -7.53
CA PRO A 84 3.00 29.05 -8.82
C PRO A 84 3.72 28.06 -9.72
N ASN A 85 2.96 27.23 -10.44
CA ASN A 85 3.50 26.27 -11.41
C ASN A 85 4.33 26.94 -12.53
N LEU A 86 4.02 28.20 -12.83
CA LEU A 86 4.68 29.00 -13.85
C LEU A 86 6.12 29.37 -13.47
N THR A 87 6.35 29.74 -12.21
CA THR A 87 7.64 30.27 -11.74
C THR A 87 8.45 29.25 -10.95
N ALA A 88 7.79 28.34 -10.22
CA ALA A 88 8.40 27.45 -9.24
C ALA A 88 9.23 28.18 -8.17
N ILE A 89 8.86 29.42 -7.88
CA ILE A 89 9.47 30.28 -6.85
C ILE A 89 8.33 30.77 -5.95
N PRO A 90 8.52 30.81 -4.62
CA PRO A 90 7.50 31.29 -3.70
C PRO A 90 6.98 32.67 -4.08
N PHE A 91 5.68 32.86 -4.02
CA PHE A 91 5.01 34.11 -4.39
C PHE A 91 5.56 35.28 -3.57
N SER A 92 5.85 36.39 -4.25
CA SER A 92 6.23 37.65 -3.65
C SER A 92 5.67 38.81 -4.47
N THR A 93 5.46 39.95 -3.82
CA THR A 93 5.10 41.22 -4.45
C THR A 93 6.32 42.13 -4.65
N ASP A 94 7.53 41.64 -4.37
CA ASP A 94 8.77 42.37 -4.61
C ASP A 94 8.97 42.67 -6.10
N LYS A 95 9.59 43.82 -6.39
CA LYS A 95 9.86 44.24 -7.76
C LYS A 95 10.58 43.16 -8.57
N SER A 96 11.60 42.52 -7.99
CA SER A 96 12.38 41.47 -8.65
C SER A 96 11.52 40.28 -9.05
N TYR A 97 10.55 39.90 -8.21
CA TYR A 97 9.60 38.82 -8.53
C TYR A 97 8.71 39.22 -9.70
N VAL A 98 8.16 40.44 -9.71
CA VAL A 98 7.34 40.98 -10.80
C VAL A 98 8.12 41.01 -12.11
N GLU A 99 9.38 41.46 -12.07
CA GLU A 99 10.29 41.48 -13.22
C GLU A 99 10.53 40.07 -13.77
N ASP A 100 10.71 39.06 -12.92
CA ASP A 100 10.90 37.68 -13.34
C ASP A 100 9.64 37.05 -13.94
N VAL A 101 8.45 37.32 -13.37
CA VAL A 101 7.18 36.91 -13.97
C VAL A 101 6.97 37.59 -15.31
N TYR A 102 7.31 38.88 -15.44
CA TYR A 102 7.23 39.60 -16.71
C TYR A 102 8.15 38.99 -17.77
N LYS A 103 9.41 38.66 -17.44
CA LYS A 103 10.33 37.98 -18.37
C LYS A 103 9.76 36.67 -18.91
N LEU A 104 9.04 35.92 -18.08
CA LEU A 104 8.43 34.65 -18.47
C LEU A 104 7.17 34.81 -19.31
N THR A 105 6.37 35.85 -19.05
CA THR A 105 5.01 35.99 -19.61
C THR A 105 4.90 37.02 -20.73
N SER A 106 5.79 38.01 -20.73
CA SER A 106 5.65 39.27 -21.49
C SER A 106 4.25 39.89 -21.30
N SER A 107 3.71 39.79 -20.08
CA SER A 107 2.35 40.26 -19.78
C SER A 107 2.23 41.79 -19.96
N PRO A 108 1.27 42.29 -20.76
CA PRO A 108 1.02 43.72 -20.89
C PRO A 108 0.64 44.39 -19.56
N ARG A 109 -0.05 43.66 -18.67
CA ARG A 109 -0.45 44.16 -17.34
C ARG A 109 0.76 44.33 -16.43
N LEU A 110 1.71 43.38 -16.48
CA LEU A 110 2.94 43.49 -15.71
C LEU A 110 3.89 44.54 -16.30
N SER A 111 3.89 44.76 -17.63
CA SER A 111 4.59 45.89 -18.25
C SER A 111 4.11 47.21 -17.67
N GLU A 112 2.78 47.42 -17.64
CA GLU A 112 2.18 48.64 -17.07
C GLU A 112 2.51 48.83 -15.58
N VAL A 113 2.54 47.75 -14.80
CA VAL A 113 2.95 47.78 -13.40
C VAL A 113 4.42 48.19 -13.25
N LEU A 114 5.32 47.62 -14.06
CA LEU A 114 6.76 47.87 -14.01
C LEU A 114 7.13 49.27 -14.52
N GLU A 115 6.50 49.72 -15.60
CA GLU A 115 6.68 51.08 -16.16
C GLU A 115 6.28 52.16 -15.14
N ASN A 116 5.23 51.90 -14.37
CA ASN A 116 4.73 52.81 -13.35
C ASN A 116 5.25 52.45 -11.94
N TRP A 117 6.34 51.70 -11.81
CA TRP A 117 6.87 51.29 -10.52
C TRP A 117 7.61 52.43 -9.84
N SER A 118 7.25 52.74 -8.60
CA SER A 118 8.03 53.62 -7.73
C SER A 118 8.15 53.02 -6.32
N PRO A 119 9.24 53.31 -5.57
CA PRO A 119 9.43 52.79 -4.20
C PRO A 119 8.27 53.12 -3.25
N GLU A 120 7.52 54.19 -3.52
CA GLU A 120 6.43 54.67 -2.66
C GLU A 120 5.03 54.15 -3.07
N LYS A 121 4.89 53.60 -4.28
CA LYS A 121 3.57 53.26 -4.85
C LYS A 121 2.94 51.99 -4.28
N TYR A 122 3.73 51.08 -3.76
CA TYR A 122 3.26 49.78 -3.24
C TYR A 122 3.58 49.64 -1.75
N VAL A 123 3.48 50.72 -0.98
CA VAL A 123 3.84 50.70 0.45
C VAL A 123 2.65 50.32 1.33
N THR A 124 1.44 50.69 0.92
CA THR A 124 0.24 50.42 1.74
C THR A 124 -0.29 48.99 1.53
N PRO A 125 -0.92 48.39 2.54
CA PRO A 125 -1.55 47.06 2.40
C PRO A 125 -2.56 46.98 1.26
N ALA A 126 -3.35 48.04 1.02
CA ALA A 126 -4.32 48.07 -0.06
C ALA A 126 -3.65 48.08 -1.45
N GLN A 127 -2.52 48.77 -1.61
CA GLN A 127 -1.75 48.77 -2.86
C GLN A 127 -1.06 47.41 -3.09
N GLN A 128 -0.52 46.82 -2.02
CA GLN A 128 0.06 45.47 -2.04
C GLN A 128 -0.98 44.41 -2.38
N GLN A 129 -2.18 44.54 -1.82
CA GLN A 129 -3.33 43.70 -2.14
C GLN A 129 -3.70 43.79 -3.61
N HIS A 130 -3.79 45.01 -4.16
CA HIS A 130 -4.09 45.22 -5.57
C HIS A 130 -2.98 44.67 -6.50
N LEU A 131 -1.71 44.87 -6.15
CA LEU A 131 -0.59 44.30 -6.89
C LEU A 131 -0.60 42.77 -6.86
N GLY A 132 -0.84 42.17 -5.69
CA GLY A 132 -0.92 40.73 -5.54
C GLY A 132 -2.09 40.12 -6.30
N TYR A 133 -3.24 40.82 -6.38
CA TYR A 133 -4.35 40.45 -7.26
C TYR A 133 -3.91 40.38 -8.73
N ILE A 134 -3.28 41.45 -9.24
CA ILE A 134 -2.80 41.49 -10.63
C ILE A 134 -1.84 40.33 -10.89
N LEU A 135 -0.86 40.13 -10.00
CA LEU A 135 0.12 39.04 -10.10
C LEU A 135 -0.54 37.67 -10.11
N LEU A 136 -1.48 37.40 -9.20
CA LEU A 136 -2.17 36.11 -9.12
C LEU A 136 -2.93 35.80 -10.41
N ILE A 137 -3.66 36.80 -10.93
CA ILE A 137 -4.41 36.66 -12.19
C ILE A 137 -3.46 36.37 -13.35
N GLU A 138 -2.35 37.09 -13.48
CA GLU A 138 -1.39 36.86 -14.55
C GLU A 138 -0.69 35.50 -14.43
N LEU A 139 -0.30 35.08 -13.22
CA LEU A 139 0.28 33.76 -12.96
C LEU A 139 -0.67 32.64 -13.40
N LEU A 140 -1.94 32.69 -13.00
CA LEU A 140 -2.95 31.70 -13.37
C LEU A 140 -3.28 31.74 -14.86
N ALA A 141 -3.38 32.94 -15.45
CA ALA A 141 -3.70 33.11 -16.85
C ALA A 141 -2.62 32.53 -17.76
N TYR A 142 -1.35 32.80 -17.46
CA TYR A 142 -0.22 32.28 -18.24
C TYR A 142 0.12 30.83 -17.92
N GLN A 143 -0.16 30.35 -16.70
CA GLN A 143 -0.02 28.93 -16.37
C GLN A 143 -0.80 28.07 -17.36
N PHE A 144 -1.99 28.49 -17.82
CA PHE A 144 -2.79 27.76 -18.82
C PHE A 144 -2.00 27.39 -20.09
N ALA A 145 -1.08 28.25 -20.53
CA ALA A 145 -0.34 28.13 -21.79
C ALA A 145 1.18 27.95 -21.60
N SER A 146 1.64 27.66 -20.38
CA SER A 146 3.07 27.57 -20.05
C SER A 146 3.38 26.30 -19.26
N PRO A 147 4.55 25.67 -19.49
CA PRO A 147 4.91 24.39 -18.87
C PRO A 147 4.91 24.46 -17.34
N VAL A 148 4.50 23.37 -16.70
CA VAL A 148 4.50 23.22 -15.24
C VAL A 148 5.90 22.84 -14.76
N ARG A 149 6.50 23.71 -13.93
CA ARG A 149 7.86 23.55 -13.41
C ARG A 149 7.91 22.73 -12.11
N TRP A 150 7.40 21.50 -12.17
CA TRP A 150 7.20 20.68 -10.96
C TRP A 150 8.51 20.18 -10.32
N ILE A 151 9.59 20.06 -11.09
CA ILE A 151 10.89 19.65 -10.57
C ILE A 151 11.43 20.72 -9.62
N GLU A 152 11.46 21.97 -10.09
CA GLU A 152 11.94 23.10 -9.30
C GLU A 152 11.01 23.38 -8.11
N THR A 153 9.69 23.18 -8.26
CA THR A 153 8.75 23.27 -7.13
C THR A 153 9.08 22.24 -6.05
N GLN A 154 9.37 20.99 -6.41
CA GLN A 154 9.80 19.99 -5.42
C GLN A 154 11.13 20.35 -4.76
N ASP A 155 12.05 20.97 -5.51
CA ASP A 155 13.31 21.47 -4.92
C ASP A 155 13.04 22.56 -3.89
N GLN A 156 12.10 23.48 -4.12
CA GLN A 156 11.68 24.44 -3.10
C GLN A 156 11.18 23.70 -1.84
N LEU A 157 10.26 22.75 -2.00
CA LEU A 157 9.64 22.01 -0.90
C LEU A 157 10.68 21.25 -0.06
N PHE A 158 11.56 20.47 -0.69
CA PHE A 158 12.44 19.56 0.03
C PHE A 158 13.77 20.18 0.46
N LYS A 159 14.31 21.12 -0.32
CA LYS A 159 15.60 21.75 -0.04
C LYS A 159 15.46 23.03 0.77
N ASN A 160 14.58 23.94 0.35
CA ASN A 160 14.52 25.29 0.92
C ASN A 160 13.55 25.36 2.10
N TYR A 161 12.36 24.75 1.97
CA TYR A 161 11.39 24.66 3.06
C TYR A 161 11.61 23.45 3.97
N GLN A 162 12.43 22.49 3.55
CA GLN A 162 12.74 21.28 4.32
C GLN A 162 11.48 20.54 4.79
N VAL A 163 10.45 20.48 3.94
CA VAL A 163 9.17 19.85 4.28
C VAL A 163 9.39 18.39 4.68
N GLU A 164 9.02 18.08 5.92
CA GLU A 164 9.06 16.72 6.48
C GLU A 164 7.80 15.93 6.12
N ARG A 165 6.64 16.60 6.02
CA ARG A 165 5.36 15.94 5.77
C ARG A 165 4.67 16.55 4.56
N LEU A 166 4.76 15.85 3.43
CA LEU A 166 4.08 16.20 2.19
C LEU A 166 2.75 15.45 2.11
N ILE A 167 1.64 16.19 2.00
CA ILE A 167 0.29 15.61 1.89
C ILE A 167 -0.31 15.98 0.54
N GLU A 168 -0.58 14.98 -0.30
CA GLU A 168 -1.31 15.13 -1.55
C GLU A 168 -2.82 15.10 -1.31
N VAL A 169 -3.50 16.11 -1.82
CA VAL A 169 -4.95 16.17 -1.88
C VAL A 169 -5.38 15.89 -3.31
N GLY A 170 -5.86 14.68 -3.57
CA GLY A 170 -6.26 14.22 -4.88
C GLY A 170 -6.91 12.84 -4.84
N PRO A 171 -7.55 12.42 -5.94
CA PRO A 171 -8.23 11.12 -6.01
C PRO A 171 -7.27 9.93 -6.09
N SER A 172 -6.00 10.15 -6.45
CA SER A 172 -4.98 9.12 -6.57
C SER A 172 -3.61 9.65 -6.12
N PRO A 173 -2.68 8.79 -5.64
CA PRO A 173 -1.40 9.19 -5.06
C PRO A 173 -0.34 9.50 -6.14
N THR A 174 -0.66 10.36 -7.09
CA THR A 174 0.19 10.60 -8.27
C THR A 174 1.38 11.51 -7.93
N LEU A 175 1.13 12.65 -7.29
CA LEU A 175 2.16 13.61 -6.89
C LEU A 175 3.03 13.07 -5.76
N SER A 176 2.46 12.30 -4.84
CA SER A 176 3.17 11.58 -3.79
C SER A 176 4.17 10.59 -4.40
N GLY A 177 3.74 9.84 -5.42
CA GLY A 177 4.61 8.95 -6.17
C GLY A 177 5.76 9.68 -6.90
N MET A 178 5.49 10.86 -7.48
CA MET A 178 6.54 11.70 -8.07
C MET A 178 7.54 12.18 -7.00
N ALA A 179 7.04 12.65 -5.86
CA ALA A 179 7.84 13.14 -4.75
C ALA A 179 8.77 12.06 -4.19
N VAL A 180 8.27 10.83 -3.99
CA VAL A 180 9.11 9.69 -3.53
C VAL A 180 10.27 9.43 -4.50
N ARG A 181 10.01 9.47 -5.82
CA ARG A 181 11.07 9.29 -6.83
C ARG A 181 12.13 10.38 -6.76
N THR A 182 11.71 11.65 -6.63
CA THR A 182 12.65 12.78 -6.51
C THR A 182 13.49 12.69 -5.25
N LEU A 183 12.88 12.33 -4.11
CA LEU A 183 13.58 12.15 -2.84
C LEU A 183 14.65 11.06 -2.96
N ASN A 184 14.28 9.89 -3.49
CA ASN A 184 15.22 8.78 -3.69
C ASN A 184 16.35 9.13 -4.66
N LEU A 185 16.06 9.91 -5.70
CA LEU A 185 17.03 10.27 -6.74
C LEU A 185 18.01 11.37 -6.31
N LYS A 186 17.53 12.40 -5.61
CA LYS A 186 18.30 13.63 -5.34
C LYS A 186 18.63 13.86 -3.88
N TYR A 187 17.74 13.46 -2.96
CA TYR A 187 17.78 13.91 -1.56
C TYR A 187 18.13 12.83 -0.55
N GLN A 188 18.17 11.55 -0.93
CA GLN A 188 18.45 10.45 0.00
C GLN A 188 19.74 10.65 0.82
N ALA A 189 20.85 11.03 0.18
CA ALA A 189 22.12 11.24 0.88
C ALA A 189 22.07 12.47 1.82
N TYR A 190 21.38 13.53 1.39
CA TYR A 190 21.18 14.75 2.18
C TYR A 190 20.32 14.46 3.41
N ASP A 191 19.22 13.74 3.24
CA ASP A 191 18.31 13.38 4.32
C ASP A 191 18.96 12.43 5.33
N ASN A 192 19.75 11.46 4.86
CA ASN A 192 20.54 10.58 5.73
C ASN A 192 21.57 11.36 6.57
N ALA A 193 22.25 12.35 5.97
CA ALA A 193 23.25 13.16 6.67
C ALA A 193 22.63 14.06 7.74
N LEU A 194 21.43 14.57 7.50
CA LEU A 194 20.71 15.45 8.43
C LEU A 194 19.73 14.72 9.34
N SER A 195 19.62 13.39 9.23
CA SER A 195 18.60 12.59 9.92
C SER A 195 17.16 13.06 9.68
N ASN A 196 16.91 13.67 8.52
CA ASN A 196 15.58 14.14 8.14
C ASN A 196 14.68 12.95 7.83
N ARG A 197 13.54 12.84 8.54
CA ARG A 197 12.52 11.83 8.27
C ARG A 197 11.38 12.44 7.50
N ARG A 198 11.23 12.02 6.24
CA ARG A 198 10.15 12.50 5.37
C ARG A 198 8.99 11.52 5.31
N GLN A 199 7.78 12.05 5.31
CA GLN A 199 6.52 11.34 5.13
C GLN A 199 5.81 11.93 3.91
N ASN A 200 5.58 11.08 2.91
CA ASN A 200 4.79 11.43 1.74
C ASN A 200 3.46 10.67 1.82
N LEU A 201 2.37 11.41 1.98
CA LEU A 201 1.04 10.87 2.23
C LEU A 201 0.07 11.35 1.15
N SER A 202 -0.91 10.53 0.80
CA SER A 202 -2.04 10.91 -0.04
C SER A 202 -3.35 10.72 0.71
N ILE A 203 -4.28 11.68 0.60
CA ILE A 203 -5.60 11.55 1.21
C ILE A 203 -6.38 10.32 0.72
N SER A 204 -6.10 9.85 -0.49
CA SER A 204 -6.74 8.66 -1.08
C SER A 204 -6.25 7.34 -0.46
N LYS A 205 -5.12 7.34 0.24
CA LYS A 205 -4.43 6.12 0.70
C LYS A 205 -4.15 6.14 2.20
N ASP A 206 -3.67 7.26 2.72
CA ASP A 206 -3.07 7.38 4.05
C ASP A 206 -3.97 8.24 4.98
N ALA A 207 -5.29 8.03 4.88
CA ALA A 207 -6.27 8.83 5.61
C ALA A 207 -6.11 8.69 7.13
N LYS A 208 -5.88 7.47 7.64
CA LYS A 208 -5.68 7.22 9.08
C LYS A 208 -4.52 8.04 9.63
N GLU A 209 -3.39 8.05 8.92
CA GLU A 209 -2.20 8.81 9.30
C GLU A 209 -2.45 10.32 9.25
N ILE A 210 -3.14 10.81 8.21
CA ILE A 210 -3.44 12.24 8.02
C ILE A 210 -4.40 12.75 9.11
N TYR A 211 -5.46 12.00 9.42
CA TYR A 211 -6.45 12.36 10.43
C TYR A 211 -6.01 12.00 11.86
N TYR A 212 -4.83 11.41 12.02
CA TYR A 212 -4.31 10.93 13.30
C TYR A 212 -5.26 9.94 14.00
N GLU A 213 -5.98 9.14 13.22
CA GLU A 213 -6.87 8.07 13.67
C GLU A 213 -6.05 6.80 13.92
N PHE A 214 -5.14 6.88 14.88
CA PHE A 214 -4.42 5.71 15.34
C PHE A 214 -5.37 4.88 16.21
N GLU A 215 -5.51 3.60 15.90
CA GLU A 215 -6.16 2.66 16.81
C GLU A 215 -5.38 2.73 18.13
N ASN A 216 -6.05 3.10 19.23
CA ASN A 216 -5.47 3.11 20.57
C ASN A 216 -5.03 1.68 20.88
N VAL A 217 -3.79 1.35 20.53
CA VAL A 217 -3.08 0.27 21.18
C VAL A 217 -2.82 0.82 22.57
N GLU A 218 -3.59 0.35 23.55
CA GLU A 218 -3.37 0.64 24.96
C GLU A 218 -1.86 0.50 25.23
N GLU A 219 -1.21 1.63 25.52
CA GLU A 219 0.15 1.62 26.03
C GLU A 219 0.14 0.79 27.31
N GLU A 220 0.72 -0.41 27.25
CA GLU A 220 1.19 -1.11 28.44
C GLU A 220 2.21 -0.21 29.13
N ALA A 221 1.72 0.64 30.03
CA ALA A 221 2.55 1.46 30.90
C ALA A 221 3.45 0.52 31.73
N PRO A 222 4.74 0.82 31.89
CA PRO A 222 5.62 0.00 32.71
C PRO A 222 5.13 0.08 34.16
N SER A 223 4.89 -1.08 34.76
CA SER A 223 4.53 -1.24 36.16
C SER A 223 5.69 -0.77 37.05
N VAL A 224 5.45 0.29 37.84
CA VAL A 224 6.34 0.70 38.93
C VAL A 224 5.57 0.58 40.23
N GLU A 225 6.00 -0.34 41.08
CA GLU A 225 5.46 -0.58 42.42
C GLU A 225 5.88 0.51 43.43
N THR A 226 4.87 0.99 44.17
CA THR A 226 4.84 1.43 45.59
C THR A 226 5.56 2.71 46.05
N ALA A 227 4.79 3.67 46.59
CA ALA A 227 4.66 3.91 48.04
C ALA A 227 3.55 4.94 48.37
N SER A 228 2.93 4.73 49.53
CA SER A 228 1.67 5.30 50.07
C SER A 228 1.80 6.67 50.76
N ALA A 229 0.75 7.51 50.73
CA ALA A 229 0.04 8.01 51.93
C ALA A 229 -1.08 9.04 51.62
N ALA A 230 -2.33 8.58 51.83
CA ALA A 230 -3.52 9.21 52.44
C ALA A 230 -3.86 10.72 52.33
N SER A 231 -5.08 11.02 51.86
CA SER A 231 -6.15 11.64 52.69
C SER A 231 -7.56 11.63 52.03
N ALA A 232 -8.49 10.94 52.70
CA ALA A 232 -9.94 11.18 52.92
C ALA A 232 -10.93 11.64 51.81
N THR A 233 -11.79 10.67 51.45
CA THR A 233 -13.26 10.59 51.16
C THR A 233 -14.22 11.72 51.60
N PRO A 234 -15.56 11.68 51.27
CA PRO A 234 -16.31 10.82 50.32
C PRO A 234 -17.44 11.52 49.50
N ALA A 235 -17.92 10.88 48.42
CA ALA A 235 -19.34 10.93 48.04
C ALA A 235 -19.76 9.58 47.42
N ALA A 236 -20.82 9.01 48.00
CA ALA A 236 -21.35 7.67 47.74
C ALA A 236 -22.36 7.62 46.55
N PRO A 237 -22.70 6.40 46.07
CA PRO A 237 -23.10 6.13 44.69
C PRO A 237 -24.61 5.90 44.51
N VAL A 238 -25.05 5.79 43.25
CA VAL A 238 -26.36 5.21 42.90
C VAL A 238 -26.14 4.03 41.95
N ALA A 239 -26.75 2.91 42.33
CA ALA A 239 -26.58 1.59 41.76
C ALA A 239 -27.30 1.38 40.41
N ALA A 240 -26.73 0.50 39.57
CA ALA A 240 -27.49 -0.26 38.58
C ALA A 240 -27.04 -1.72 38.66
N VAL A 241 -28.02 -2.59 38.83
CA VAL A 241 -27.96 -4.00 39.22
C VAL A 241 -27.59 -4.90 38.03
N ALA A 242 -26.67 -5.83 38.30
CA ALA A 242 -26.38 -6.99 37.46
C ALA A 242 -27.44 -8.09 37.66
N SER A 243 -27.92 -8.67 36.56
CA SER A 243 -28.74 -9.88 36.57
C SER A 243 -27.86 -11.13 36.45
N ALA A 244 -27.98 -12.02 37.44
CA ALA A 244 -27.35 -13.33 37.50
C ALA A 244 -27.94 -14.34 36.49
N PRO A 245 -27.21 -15.41 36.13
CA PRO A 245 -27.64 -16.42 35.18
C PRO A 245 -28.54 -17.49 35.82
N VAL A 246 -29.48 -18.01 35.03
CA VAL A 246 -30.36 -19.15 35.38
C VAL A 246 -29.66 -20.51 35.09
N PRO A 247 -29.93 -21.56 35.87
CA PRO A 247 -29.18 -22.82 35.84
C PRO A 247 -29.62 -23.79 34.73
N VAL A 248 -28.71 -24.73 34.47
CA VAL A 248 -28.67 -25.80 33.46
C VAL A 248 -29.86 -26.76 33.52
N ALA A 249 -30.43 -27.08 32.35
CA ALA A 249 -31.17 -28.32 32.12
C ALA A 249 -30.24 -29.35 31.46
N ALA A 250 -30.00 -30.45 32.17
CA ALA A 250 -29.24 -31.60 31.70
C ALA A 250 -30.01 -32.37 30.63
N ALA A 251 -29.40 -32.56 29.45
CA ALA A 251 -29.86 -33.52 28.45
C ALA A 251 -29.11 -34.85 28.62
N ALA A 252 -29.86 -35.94 28.66
CA ALA A 252 -29.41 -37.32 28.78
C ALA A 252 -28.51 -37.77 27.59
N PRO A 253 -27.63 -38.78 27.76
CA PRO A 253 -26.62 -39.12 26.78
C PRO A 253 -27.22 -39.80 25.54
N ALA A 254 -27.02 -39.19 24.37
CA ALA A 254 -27.29 -39.82 23.08
C ALA A 254 -26.11 -40.72 22.67
N ALA A 255 -26.45 -41.91 22.18
CA ALA A 255 -25.54 -42.95 21.72
C ALA A 255 -24.60 -42.47 20.60
N ALA A 256 -23.42 -43.11 20.52
CA ALA A 256 -22.37 -42.87 19.54
C ALA A 256 -22.87 -42.98 18.09
N GLY A 257 -23.09 -41.82 17.46
CA GLY A 257 -23.22 -41.66 16.02
C GLY A 257 -22.02 -40.89 15.45
N PRO A 258 -21.83 -40.86 14.12
CA PRO A 258 -20.83 -40.02 13.47
C PRO A 258 -20.96 -38.56 13.94
N ALA A 259 -19.84 -37.84 14.06
CA ALA A 259 -19.87 -36.43 14.41
C ALA A 259 -20.82 -35.67 13.45
N ALA A 260 -21.60 -34.73 13.99
CA ALA A 260 -22.55 -33.95 13.19
C ALA A 260 -21.81 -33.29 12.01
N ALA A 261 -22.31 -33.49 10.80
CA ALA A 261 -21.67 -33.01 9.58
C ALA A 261 -21.56 -31.48 9.60
N VAL A 262 -20.34 -30.96 9.42
CA VAL A 262 -20.08 -29.53 9.29
C VAL A 262 -20.31 -29.13 7.83
N SER A 263 -20.94 -27.98 7.59
CA SER A 263 -21.16 -27.44 6.24
C SER A 263 -19.83 -27.35 5.47
N ASP A 264 -19.72 -28.07 4.36
CA ASP A 264 -18.48 -28.15 3.58
C ASP A 264 -18.23 -26.86 2.80
N VAL A 265 -16.97 -26.44 2.75
CA VAL A 265 -16.52 -25.24 2.04
C VAL A 265 -15.23 -25.63 1.29
N PRO A 266 -15.15 -25.38 -0.03
CA PRO A 266 -13.93 -25.59 -0.79
C PRO A 266 -12.78 -24.75 -0.22
N VAL A 267 -11.56 -25.23 -0.40
CA VAL A 267 -10.37 -24.47 -0.02
C VAL A 267 -10.28 -23.21 -0.88
N THR A 268 -9.80 -22.11 -0.32
CA THR A 268 -9.55 -20.87 -1.07
C THR A 268 -8.10 -20.78 -1.55
N ALA A 269 -7.87 -20.04 -2.64
CA ALA A 269 -6.50 -19.79 -3.12
C ALA A 269 -5.63 -19.11 -2.04
N THR A 270 -6.24 -18.24 -1.25
CA THR A 270 -5.62 -17.55 -0.11
C THR A 270 -5.10 -18.53 0.95
N GLU A 271 -5.88 -19.57 1.30
CA GLU A 271 -5.47 -20.58 2.27
C GLU A 271 -4.28 -21.41 1.79
N ILE A 272 -4.28 -21.79 0.50
CA ILE A 272 -3.17 -22.52 -0.13
C ILE A 272 -1.92 -21.65 -0.19
N LEU A 273 -2.03 -20.41 -0.66
CA LEU A 273 -0.94 -19.44 -0.72
C LEU A 273 -0.27 -19.30 0.65
N HIS A 274 -1.08 -19.09 1.69
CA HIS A 274 -0.59 -18.91 3.05
C HIS A 274 0.13 -20.16 3.58
N ALA A 275 -0.46 -21.34 3.38
CA ALA A 275 0.11 -22.61 3.83
C ALA A 275 1.42 -22.97 3.11
N VAL A 276 1.50 -22.77 1.79
CA VAL A 276 2.70 -23.03 0.99
C VAL A 276 3.86 -22.13 1.43
N ILE A 277 3.58 -20.83 1.65
CA ILE A 277 4.60 -19.89 2.11
C ILE A 277 5.06 -20.22 3.53
N ALA A 278 4.12 -20.48 4.45
CA ALA A 278 4.46 -20.86 5.83
C ALA A 278 5.33 -22.13 5.89
N GLN A 279 4.96 -23.16 5.12
CA GLN A 279 5.71 -24.40 5.00
C GLN A 279 7.14 -24.15 4.48
N LYS A 280 7.28 -23.32 3.44
CA LYS A 280 8.59 -23.01 2.84
C LYS A 280 9.49 -22.22 3.81
N LEU A 281 8.89 -21.32 4.60
CA LEU A 281 9.58 -20.54 5.62
C LEU A 281 9.85 -21.33 6.91
N LYS A 282 9.34 -22.57 7.03
CA LYS A 282 9.38 -23.40 8.25
C LYS A 282 8.80 -22.68 9.47
N LYS A 283 7.70 -21.97 9.25
CA LYS A 283 6.96 -21.23 10.28
C LYS A 283 5.56 -21.80 10.43
N SER A 284 4.94 -21.57 11.57
CA SER A 284 3.51 -21.84 11.72
C SER A 284 2.72 -20.87 10.84
N ILE A 285 1.47 -21.22 10.54
CA ILE A 285 0.62 -20.38 9.69
C ILE A 285 0.34 -19.01 10.32
N ASP A 286 0.30 -18.93 11.66
CA ASP A 286 0.03 -17.70 12.41
C ASP A 286 1.25 -16.75 12.44
N GLU A 287 2.47 -17.27 12.26
CA GLU A 287 3.70 -16.49 12.22
C GLU A 287 3.94 -15.77 10.89
N VAL A 288 3.11 -16.04 9.87
CA VAL A 288 3.21 -15.44 8.54
C VAL A 288 2.08 -14.41 8.36
N PRO A 289 2.38 -13.10 8.47
CA PRO A 289 1.37 -12.06 8.31
C PRO A 289 0.94 -11.93 6.84
N MET A 290 -0.36 -11.93 6.58
CA MET A 290 -0.93 -11.80 5.23
C MET A 290 -0.78 -10.41 4.61
N SER A 291 -0.46 -9.39 5.42
CA SER A 291 -0.24 -8.01 4.98
C SER A 291 1.14 -7.76 4.36
N LYS A 292 2.10 -8.70 4.48
CA LYS A 292 3.45 -8.55 3.93
C LYS A 292 3.56 -9.18 2.54
N ALA A 293 4.51 -8.72 1.73
CA ALA A 293 4.82 -9.34 0.45
C ALA A 293 5.84 -10.50 0.62
N ILE A 294 5.92 -11.38 -0.37
CA ILE A 294 6.89 -12.51 -0.36
C ILE A 294 8.32 -11.99 -0.20
N LYS A 295 8.66 -10.89 -0.90
CA LYS A 295 9.98 -10.25 -0.85
C LYS A 295 10.38 -9.81 0.56
N ASP A 296 9.42 -9.33 1.35
CA ASP A 296 9.65 -8.91 2.73
C ASP A 296 9.81 -10.11 3.66
N LEU A 297 9.01 -11.16 3.44
CA LEU A 297 9.02 -12.37 4.26
C LEU A 297 10.32 -13.17 4.12
N VAL A 298 10.96 -13.14 2.94
CA VAL A 298 12.24 -13.83 2.69
C VAL A 298 13.48 -12.99 3.05
N GLY A 299 13.31 -11.71 3.39
CA GLY A 299 14.40 -10.83 3.84
C GLY A 299 15.53 -10.68 2.83
N GLY A 300 15.22 -10.51 1.54
CA GLY A 300 16.22 -10.32 0.48
C GLY A 300 16.91 -11.60 -0.01
N LYS A 301 16.52 -12.79 0.47
CA LYS A 301 17.02 -14.08 -0.04
C LYS A 301 16.38 -14.41 -1.39
N SER A 302 16.94 -13.87 -2.47
CA SER A 302 16.41 -14.04 -3.84
C SER A 302 16.23 -15.51 -4.27
N THR A 303 17.11 -16.42 -3.85
CA THR A 303 16.95 -17.86 -4.12
C THR A 303 15.66 -18.41 -3.51
N LEU A 304 15.39 -18.10 -2.24
CA LEU A 304 14.19 -18.54 -1.54
C LEU A 304 12.93 -17.90 -2.14
N GLN A 305 13.02 -16.64 -2.56
CA GLN A 305 11.95 -15.94 -3.27
C GLN A 305 11.57 -16.67 -4.57
N ASN A 306 12.55 -16.98 -5.42
CA ASN A 306 12.32 -17.64 -6.70
C ASN A 306 11.82 -19.08 -6.53
N GLU A 307 12.25 -19.76 -5.46
CA GLU A 307 11.69 -21.05 -5.09
C GLU A 307 10.21 -20.95 -4.71
N ILE A 308 9.82 -19.98 -3.89
CA ILE A 308 8.41 -19.76 -3.52
C ILE A 308 7.59 -19.47 -4.77
N LEU A 309 8.03 -18.55 -5.63
CA LEU A 309 7.32 -18.22 -6.87
C LEU A 309 7.19 -19.44 -7.79
N GLY A 310 8.25 -20.24 -7.94
CA GLY A 310 8.22 -21.46 -8.74
C GLY A 310 7.31 -22.54 -8.16
N ASP A 311 7.19 -22.62 -6.83
CA ASP A 311 6.26 -23.52 -6.14
C ASP A 311 4.80 -23.05 -6.29
N LEU A 312 4.53 -21.74 -6.24
CA LEU A 312 3.22 -21.15 -6.52
C LEU A 312 2.81 -21.32 -8.00
N GLN A 313 3.74 -21.22 -8.94
CA GLN A 313 3.46 -21.47 -10.37
C GLN A 313 3.00 -22.92 -10.61
N LYS A 314 3.63 -23.90 -9.94
CA LYS A 314 3.20 -25.30 -10.00
C LYS A 314 1.83 -25.52 -9.36
N GLU A 315 1.51 -24.74 -8.33
CA GLU A 315 0.25 -24.85 -7.61
C GLU A 315 -0.93 -24.31 -8.42
N PHE A 316 -0.79 -23.10 -8.97
CA PHE A 316 -1.84 -22.40 -9.70
C PHE A 316 -1.75 -22.54 -11.22
N ASN A 317 -1.06 -23.58 -11.72
CA ASN A 317 -0.90 -23.87 -13.16
C ASN A 317 -0.48 -22.66 -14.01
N ASN A 318 0.56 -21.96 -13.59
CA ASN A 318 1.07 -20.70 -14.17
C ASN A 318 0.10 -19.51 -14.14
N GLY A 319 -0.98 -19.56 -13.34
CA GLY A 319 -1.91 -18.44 -13.12
C GLY A 319 -1.40 -17.37 -12.13
N VAL A 320 -0.12 -17.39 -11.77
CA VAL A 320 0.47 -16.43 -10.83
C VAL A 320 0.73 -15.09 -11.54
N PRO A 321 0.15 -13.96 -11.08
CA PRO A 321 0.32 -12.65 -11.71
C PRO A 321 1.79 -12.18 -11.78
N GLU A 322 2.08 -11.28 -12.71
CA GLU A 322 3.40 -10.62 -12.75
C GLU A 322 3.64 -9.78 -11.49
N LYS A 323 4.89 -9.75 -11.01
CA LYS A 323 5.31 -9.04 -9.78
C LYS A 323 4.64 -9.53 -8.49
N SER A 324 4.19 -10.78 -8.45
CA SER A 324 3.62 -11.40 -7.25
C SER A 324 4.53 -11.36 -6.01
N GLU A 325 5.84 -11.19 -6.20
CA GLU A 325 6.80 -11.01 -5.11
C GLU A 325 6.66 -9.69 -4.35
N GLU A 326 6.11 -8.64 -4.97
CA GLU A 326 5.95 -7.29 -4.40
C GLU A 326 4.53 -7.02 -3.91
N THR A 327 3.57 -7.91 -4.23
CA THR A 327 2.17 -7.80 -3.80
C THR A 327 1.98 -8.41 -2.41
N PRO A 328 1.21 -7.76 -1.50
CA PRO A 328 0.81 -8.36 -0.23
C PRO A 328 0.10 -9.71 -0.41
N LEU A 329 0.30 -10.66 0.51
CA LEU A 329 -0.29 -12.00 0.36
C LEU A 329 -1.82 -11.99 0.30
N GLU A 330 -2.47 -11.06 1.00
CA GLU A 330 -3.92 -10.90 0.98
C GLU A 330 -4.46 -10.52 -0.42
N GLU A 331 -3.83 -9.53 -1.04
CA GLU A 331 -4.15 -9.08 -2.40
C GLU A 331 -3.82 -10.17 -3.42
N LEU A 332 -2.65 -10.82 -3.27
CA LEU A 332 -2.23 -11.92 -4.13
C LEU A 332 -3.18 -13.11 -4.04
N GLY A 333 -3.58 -13.51 -2.82
CA GLY A 333 -4.55 -14.58 -2.61
C GLY A 333 -5.89 -14.28 -3.24
N SER A 334 -6.37 -13.04 -3.12
CA SER A 334 -7.60 -12.57 -3.76
C SER A 334 -7.52 -12.61 -5.28
N ALA A 335 -6.39 -12.19 -5.86
CA ALA A 335 -6.16 -12.24 -7.30
C ALA A 335 -6.11 -13.67 -7.83
N LEU A 336 -5.48 -14.58 -7.10
CA LEU A 336 -5.39 -16.01 -7.44
C LEU A 336 -6.72 -16.75 -7.30
N ASN A 337 -7.64 -16.24 -6.46
CA ASN A 337 -8.96 -16.83 -6.29
C ASN A 337 -9.81 -16.71 -7.57
N ASN A 338 -9.52 -15.72 -8.43
CA ASN A 338 -10.19 -15.55 -9.72
C ASN A 338 -9.75 -16.66 -10.69
N GLY A 339 -10.57 -17.70 -10.81
CA GLY A 339 -10.29 -18.87 -11.66
C GLY A 339 -9.73 -20.08 -10.92
N PHE A 340 -9.70 -20.05 -9.58
CA PHE A 340 -9.30 -21.19 -8.76
C PHE A 340 -10.42 -22.24 -8.66
N SER A 341 -10.08 -23.52 -8.79
CA SER A 341 -11.05 -24.63 -8.83
C SER A 341 -11.56 -25.08 -7.45
N GLY A 342 -11.01 -24.54 -6.36
CA GLY A 342 -11.39 -24.92 -5.00
C GLY A 342 -10.75 -26.22 -4.50
N THR A 343 -9.73 -26.72 -5.19
CA THR A 343 -9.06 -28.01 -4.93
C THR A 343 -7.56 -27.85 -4.89
N LEU A 344 -6.86 -28.67 -4.10
CA LEU A 344 -5.40 -28.67 -4.05
C LEU A 344 -4.73 -28.86 -5.42
N GLY A 345 -3.75 -28.01 -5.73
CA GLY A 345 -2.91 -28.12 -6.90
C GLY A 345 -1.82 -29.19 -6.77
N LYS A 346 -0.93 -29.25 -7.77
CA LYS A 346 0.12 -30.29 -7.85
C LYS A 346 1.12 -30.18 -6.70
N HIS A 347 1.47 -28.96 -6.29
CA HIS A 347 2.52 -28.75 -5.29
C HIS A 347 2.02 -29.10 -3.89
N SER A 348 0.89 -28.54 -3.45
CA SER A 348 0.28 -28.82 -2.15
C SER A 348 -0.10 -30.29 -1.99
N SER A 349 -0.68 -30.92 -3.02
CA SER A 349 -0.99 -32.36 -3.02
C SER A 349 0.27 -33.21 -2.83
N THR A 350 1.38 -32.83 -3.47
CA THR A 350 2.68 -33.53 -3.32
C THR A 350 3.26 -33.35 -1.92
N LEU A 351 3.16 -32.14 -1.34
CA LEU A 351 3.61 -31.87 0.02
C LEU A 351 2.82 -32.69 1.05
N VAL A 352 1.49 -32.73 0.93
CA VAL A 352 0.63 -33.53 1.82
C VAL A 352 0.98 -35.02 1.71
N ALA A 353 1.09 -35.56 0.50
CA ALA A 353 1.45 -36.96 0.30
C ALA A 353 2.83 -37.30 0.87
N LYS A 354 3.82 -36.41 0.68
CA LYS A 354 5.18 -36.56 1.21
C LYS A 354 5.19 -36.53 2.74
N MET A 355 4.46 -35.60 3.35
CA MET A 355 4.33 -35.50 4.81
C MET A 355 3.73 -36.79 5.38
N ILE A 356 2.61 -37.27 4.82
CA ILE A 356 1.98 -38.51 5.28
C ILE A 356 2.94 -39.70 5.13
N GLY A 357 3.55 -39.88 3.96
CA GLY A 357 4.47 -41.01 3.72
C GLY A 357 5.76 -40.97 4.57
N ALA A 358 6.22 -39.79 4.96
CA ALA A 358 7.43 -39.61 5.75
C ALA A 358 7.18 -39.71 7.26
N LYS A 359 6.07 -39.15 7.74
CA LYS A 359 5.83 -38.87 9.17
C LYS A 359 4.77 -39.75 9.83
N MET A 360 3.88 -40.36 9.07
CA MET A 360 2.87 -41.27 9.62
C MET A 360 3.43 -42.69 9.81
N PRO A 361 2.87 -43.49 10.73
CA PRO A 361 3.25 -44.88 10.92
C PRO A 361 2.94 -45.71 9.67
N GLY A 362 3.66 -46.83 9.51
CA GLY A 362 3.44 -47.75 8.39
C GLY A 362 1.99 -48.24 8.32
N GLY A 363 1.37 -48.16 7.15
CA GLY A 363 -0.04 -48.53 6.93
C GLY A 363 -1.03 -47.37 7.13
N PHE A 364 -0.62 -46.24 7.71
CA PHE A 364 -1.48 -45.06 7.84
C PHE A 364 -1.39 -44.19 6.58
N THR A 365 -2.34 -44.39 5.66
CA THR A 365 -2.36 -43.75 4.34
C THR A 365 -3.01 -42.37 4.38
N LEU A 366 -2.85 -41.58 3.30
CA LEU A 366 -3.57 -40.32 3.13
C LEU A 366 -5.09 -40.53 3.20
N ASN A 367 -5.60 -41.64 2.67
CA ASN A 367 -7.02 -41.98 2.75
C ASN A 367 -7.44 -42.26 4.21
N SER A 368 -6.59 -42.93 4.99
CA SER A 368 -6.82 -43.15 6.42
C SER A 368 -6.95 -41.82 7.18
N ALA A 369 -6.08 -40.84 6.87
CA ALA A 369 -6.15 -39.50 7.45
C ALA A 369 -7.44 -38.75 7.06
N LYS A 370 -7.81 -38.76 5.77
CA LYS A 370 -9.04 -38.14 5.27
C LYS A 370 -10.29 -38.75 5.92
N THR A 371 -10.37 -40.08 5.96
CA THR A 371 -11.47 -40.81 6.60
C THR A 371 -11.57 -40.53 8.10
N TYR A 372 -10.44 -40.42 8.80
CA TYR A 372 -10.43 -40.09 10.22
C TYR A 372 -10.97 -38.68 10.49
N LEU A 373 -10.51 -37.68 9.73
CA LEU A 373 -10.98 -36.29 9.83
C LEU A 373 -12.47 -36.17 9.49
N SER A 374 -12.94 -36.87 8.47
CA SER A 374 -14.34 -36.88 8.08
C SER A 374 -15.24 -37.55 9.12
N ASN A 375 -14.87 -38.74 9.61
CA ASN A 375 -15.70 -39.51 10.56
C ASN A 375 -15.69 -38.92 11.98
N SER A 376 -14.54 -38.41 12.44
CA SER A 376 -14.37 -37.95 13.83
C SER A 376 -14.86 -36.53 14.02
N TYR A 377 -14.81 -35.69 12.98
CA TYR A 377 -15.13 -34.26 13.06
C TYR A 377 -16.20 -33.79 12.07
N GLY A 378 -16.73 -34.69 11.24
CA GLY A 378 -17.78 -34.34 10.27
C GLY A 378 -17.28 -33.41 9.16
N LEU A 379 -15.97 -33.38 8.88
CA LEU A 379 -15.40 -32.53 7.85
C LEU A 379 -15.73 -33.08 6.45
N GLY A 380 -16.33 -32.24 5.60
CA GLY A 380 -16.50 -32.53 4.19
C GLY A 380 -15.16 -32.53 3.42
N SER A 381 -15.19 -32.81 2.12
CA SER A 381 -13.97 -32.97 1.34
C SER A 381 -13.15 -31.69 1.25
N GLY A 382 -13.80 -30.53 1.07
CA GLY A 382 -13.11 -29.24 1.00
C GLY A 382 -12.45 -28.89 2.33
N ARG A 383 -13.19 -29.03 3.43
CA ARG A 383 -12.64 -28.79 4.78
C ARG A 383 -11.55 -29.77 5.18
N THR A 384 -11.63 -31.02 4.71
CA THR A 384 -10.57 -32.01 4.92
C THR A 384 -9.28 -31.59 4.23
N GLU A 385 -9.36 -31.03 3.02
CA GLU A 385 -8.20 -30.46 2.32
C GLU A 385 -7.63 -29.24 3.06
N GLY A 386 -8.50 -28.35 3.56
CA GLY A 386 -8.09 -27.22 4.40
C GLY A 386 -7.36 -27.66 5.68
N ALA A 387 -7.83 -28.69 6.37
CA ALA A 387 -7.15 -29.26 7.53
C ALA A 387 -5.78 -29.86 7.16
N LEU A 388 -5.68 -30.54 6.02
CA LEU A 388 -4.40 -31.08 5.53
C LEU A 388 -3.39 -29.99 5.12
N LEU A 389 -3.86 -28.81 4.70
CA LEU A 389 -2.99 -27.64 4.48
C LEU A 389 -2.43 -27.07 5.77
N VAL A 390 -3.22 -27.05 6.85
CA VAL A 390 -2.69 -26.69 8.17
C VAL A 390 -1.66 -27.73 8.61
N ALA A 391 -1.93 -29.01 8.33
CA ALA A 391 -1.06 -30.13 8.71
C ALA A 391 0.38 -30.02 8.15
N ILE A 392 0.57 -29.52 6.93
CA ILE A 392 1.91 -29.33 6.34
C ILE A 392 2.74 -28.25 7.06
N THR A 393 2.10 -27.34 7.81
CA THR A 393 2.78 -26.33 8.64
C THR A 393 3.08 -26.82 10.06
N MET A 394 2.52 -27.98 10.43
CA MET A 394 2.65 -28.61 11.76
C MET A 394 3.32 -29.98 11.67
N GLU A 395 4.25 -30.14 10.73
CA GLU A 395 4.89 -31.43 10.44
C GLU A 395 5.65 -31.98 11.67
N PRO A 396 5.39 -33.23 12.09
CA PRO A 396 6.12 -33.85 13.19
C PRO A 396 7.64 -33.90 12.93
N ALA A 397 8.44 -33.61 13.95
CA ALA A 397 9.90 -33.64 13.84
C ALA A 397 10.41 -35.03 13.41
N SER A 398 9.86 -36.09 14.00
CA SER A 398 10.13 -37.50 13.68
C SER A 398 8.87 -38.23 13.23
N ARG A 399 9.04 -39.43 12.66
CA ARG A 399 7.93 -40.33 12.35
C ARG A 399 7.20 -40.72 13.64
N LEU A 400 5.87 -40.68 13.62
CA LEU A 400 5.02 -41.09 14.73
C LEU A 400 5.04 -42.62 14.87
N ALA A 401 5.04 -43.13 16.11
CA ALA A 401 5.31 -44.53 16.40
C ALA A 401 4.07 -45.42 16.21
N SER A 402 2.86 -44.87 16.41
CA SER A 402 1.62 -45.64 16.40
C SER A 402 0.47 -44.89 15.72
N GLU A 403 -0.54 -45.65 15.30
CA GLU A 403 -1.77 -45.07 14.75
C GLU A 403 -2.49 -44.15 15.76
N ALA A 404 -2.39 -44.46 17.06
CA ALA A 404 -2.96 -43.62 18.11
C ALA A 404 -2.29 -42.24 18.17
N GLU A 405 -0.96 -42.18 18.06
CA GLU A 405 -0.22 -40.90 17.99
C GLU A 405 -0.55 -40.12 16.71
N ALA A 406 -0.73 -40.80 15.58
CA ALA A 406 -1.14 -40.17 14.32
C ALA A 406 -2.53 -39.52 14.43
N LYS A 407 -3.48 -40.20 15.08
CA LYS A 407 -4.83 -39.67 15.35
C LYS A 407 -4.79 -38.48 16.31
N ALA A 408 -4.05 -38.59 17.41
CA ALA A 408 -3.88 -37.50 18.38
C ALA A 408 -3.23 -36.26 17.72
N TRP A 409 -2.28 -36.45 16.82
CA TRP A 409 -1.72 -35.35 16.04
C TRP A 409 -2.76 -34.75 15.07
N LEU A 410 -3.52 -35.58 14.34
CA LEU A 410 -4.61 -35.10 13.48
C LEU A 410 -5.69 -34.35 14.27
N ASP A 411 -5.92 -34.69 15.54
CA ASP A 411 -6.81 -33.95 16.43
C ASP A 411 -6.31 -32.52 16.66
N THR A 412 -5.01 -32.35 16.92
CA THR A 412 -4.40 -31.02 17.06
C THR A 412 -4.49 -30.20 15.77
N VAL A 413 -4.33 -30.85 14.61
CA VAL A 413 -4.50 -30.23 13.30
C VAL A 413 -5.94 -29.81 13.07
N ALA A 414 -6.92 -30.67 13.38
CA ALA A 414 -8.34 -30.38 13.23
C ALA A 414 -8.77 -29.19 14.11
N GLN A 415 -8.30 -29.13 15.35
CA GLN A 415 -8.57 -28.01 16.25
C GLN A 415 -7.92 -26.71 15.78
N THR A 416 -6.70 -26.77 15.24
CA THR A 416 -6.02 -25.58 14.69
C THR A 416 -6.74 -25.06 13.44
N TYR A 417 -7.15 -25.97 12.56
CA TYR A 417 -7.99 -25.63 11.41
C TYR A 417 -9.34 -25.04 11.84
N ALA A 418 -9.98 -25.58 12.87
CA ALA A 418 -11.26 -25.11 13.38
C ALA A 418 -11.19 -23.66 13.87
N LYS A 419 -10.14 -23.32 14.64
CA LYS A 419 -9.87 -21.95 15.07
C LYS A 419 -9.71 -21.00 13.89
N LYS A 420 -8.95 -21.41 12.87
CA LYS A 420 -8.73 -20.61 11.65
C LYS A 420 -10.00 -20.42 10.84
N ALA A 421 -10.79 -21.47 10.66
CA ALA A 421 -12.00 -21.47 9.86
C ALA A 421 -13.24 -20.93 10.61
N GLY A 422 -13.10 -20.55 11.89
CA GLY A 422 -14.21 -20.05 12.71
C GLY A 422 -15.30 -21.09 12.97
N ILE A 423 -14.97 -22.38 12.95
CA ILE A 423 -15.93 -23.48 13.17
C ILE A 423 -15.71 -24.13 14.54
N THR A 424 -16.79 -24.60 15.16
CA THR A 424 -16.71 -25.37 16.40
C THR A 424 -16.75 -26.85 16.08
N LEU A 425 -15.75 -27.60 16.55
CA LEU A 425 -15.70 -29.05 16.40
C LEU A 425 -16.07 -29.75 17.71
N SER A 426 -16.91 -30.77 17.63
CA SER A 426 -17.14 -31.69 18.75
C SER A 426 -15.92 -32.59 18.92
N ALA A 427 -15.30 -32.61 20.09
CA ALA A 427 -14.10 -33.43 20.34
C ALA A 427 -14.39 -34.93 20.14
N PRO A 428 -13.43 -35.72 19.60
CA PRO A 428 -13.56 -37.16 19.57
C PRO A 428 -13.33 -37.71 20.99
N GLY A 429 -14.42 -37.99 21.71
CA GLY A 429 -14.39 -38.93 22.83
C GLY A 429 -14.16 -38.39 24.24
N SER A 430 -14.78 -37.27 24.63
CA SER A 430 -14.83 -36.79 26.03
C SER A 430 -15.65 -37.67 27.01
N ALA A 431 -15.76 -38.99 26.78
CA ALA A 431 -16.59 -39.90 27.58
C ALA A 431 -15.84 -41.12 28.15
N LYS A 432 -14.50 -41.09 28.27
CA LYS A 432 -13.72 -42.28 28.65
C LYS A 432 -12.85 -42.24 29.91
N ASN A 433 -12.92 -41.20 30.73
CA ASN A 433 -12.30 -41.24 32.07
C ASN A 433 -13.36 -41.09 33.16
N LEU A 434 -14.10 -42.18 33.39
CA LEU A 434 -14.68 -42.45 34.70
C LEU A 434 -14.11 -43.78 35.18
N MET A 435 -13.23 -43.74 36.17
CA MET A 435 -12.78 -44.89 36.94
C MET A 435 -12.34 -44.43 38.33
N PRO A 436 -12.42 -45.32 39.34
CA PRO A 436 -13.55 -46.17 39.73
C PRO A 436 -14.35 -45.56 40.88
#